data_AF-C6BUB3-F1
#
_entry.id   AF-C6BUB3-F1
#
_cell.length_a   1.000
_cell.length_b   1.000
_cell.length_c   1.000
_cell.angle_alpha   90.00
_cell.angle_beta   90.00
_cell.angle_gamma   90.00
#
_symmetry.space_group_name_H-M   'P 1'
#
loop_
_entity.id
_entity.type
_entity.pdbx_description
1 polymer ?
#
loop_
_entity_poly.entity_id
_entity_poly.type
_entity_poly.pdbx_seq_one_letter_code
_entity_poly.pdbx_strand_id
1 'polypeptide(L)' 'MKTGNKVEKKFIHKNGTTYFSKRTEQQILFVLTSAMLLWGLVEGISSYLN' A
#
# COMPACT_ATOMS: atom_id res chain seq x y z
N MET A 1 17.71 34.09 -9.57
CA MET A 1 17.70 32.78 -8.87
C MET A 1 16.35 32.60 -8.18
N LYS A 2 15.49 31.69 -8.66
CA LYS A 2 14.32 31.24 -7.90
C LYS A 2 14.47 29.74 -7.65
N THR A 3 14.89 29.39 -6.44
CA THR A 3 14.88 28.03 -5.90
C THR A 3 13.43 27.61 -5.73
N GLY A 4 12.83 27.15 -6.81
CA GLY A 4 11.54 26.47 -6.79
C GLY A 4 11.77 25.06 -6.24
N ASN A 5 11.32 24.87 -5.00
CA ASN A 5 11.21 23.59 -4.30
C ASN A 5 10.66 22.51 -5.26
N LYS A 6 11.54 21.72 -5.88
CA LYS A 6 11.15 20.52 -6.62
C LYS A 6 10.82 19.47 -5.57
N VAL A 7 9.61 19.57 -5.02
CA VAL A 7 8.97 18.46 -4.32
C VAL A 7 9.11 17.28 -5.27
N GLU A 8 9.94 16.31 -4.88
CA GLU A 8 10.21 15.11 -5.64
C GLU A 8 8.87 14.46 -5.93
N LYS A 9 8.35 14.66 -7.16
CA LYS A 9 7.09 14.08 -7.60
C LYS A 9 7.27 12.58 -7.71
N LYS A 10 7.20 11.90 -6.55
CA LYS A 10 7.26 10.45 -6.38
C LYS A 10 6.07 9.74 -7.02
N PHE A 11 5.11 10.51 -7.53
CA PHE A 11 3.89 10.05 -8.17
C PHE A 11 3.76 10.72 -9.54
N ILE A 12 4.40 10.14 -10.56
CA ILE A 12 4.11 10.47 -11.96
C ILE A 12 2.86 9.68 -12.32
N HIS A 13 1.69 10.29 -12.16
CA HIS A 13 0.42 9.73 -12.59
C HIS A 13 0.32 9.94 -14.11
N LYS A 14 0.52 8.89 -14.91
CA LYS A 14 0.36 8.95 -16.37
C LYS A 14 -0.63 7.86 -16.81
N ASN A 15 -1.77 8.30 -17.35
CA ASN A 15 -2.61 7.55 -18.28
C ASN A 15 -3.20 6.20 -17.81
N GLY A 16 -3.93 6.17 -16.70
CA GLY A 16 -4.79 5.04 -16.30
C GLY A 16 -4.07 3.77 -15.83
N THR A 17 -2.77 3.66 -16.05
CA THR A 17 -1.89 2.69 -15.42
C THR A 17 -0.96 3.45 -14.50
N THR A 18 -1.29 3.46 -13.20
CA THR A 18 -0.32 3.87 -12.19
C THR A 18 0.83 2.88 -12.31
N TYR A 19 1.92 3.29 -12.99
CA TYR A 19 3.21 2.61 -12.91
C TYR A 19 3.64 2.73 -11.45
N PHE A 20 3.13 1.80 -10.64
CA PHE A 20 3.50 1.70 -9.27
C PHE A 20 4.99 1.37 -9.29
N SER A 21 5.78 2.31 -8.77
CA SER A 21 7.19 2.05 -8.52
C SER A 21 7.28 0.73 -7.76
N LYS A 22 8.31 -0.11 -7.98
CA LYS A 22 8.48 -1.39 -7.28
C LYS A 22 8.27 -1.28 -5.76
N ARG A 23 8.57 -0.10 -5.19
CA ARG A 23 8.31 0.25 -3.80
C ARG A 23 6.83 0.25 -3.42
N THR A 24 5.95 0.77 -4.27
CA THR A 24 4.51 0.83 -4.01
C THR A 24 3.84 -0.52 -4.27
N GLU A 25 4.29 -1.30 -5.26
CA GLU A 25 3.83 -2.69 -5.43
C GLU A 25 4.13 -3.53 -4.17
N GLN A 26 5.35 -3.43 -3.65
CA GLN A 26 5.71 -4.07 -2.38
C GLN A 26 4.84 -3.59 -1.22
N GLN A 27 4.56 -2.29 -1.11
CA GLN A 27 3.69 -1.76 -0.06
C GLN A 27 2.24 -2.27 -0.19
N ILE A 28 1.68 -2.31 -1.39
CA ILE A 28 0.32 -2.81 -1.61
C ILE A 28 0.23 -4.29 -1.25
N LEU A 29 1.17 -5.12 -1.72
CA LEU A 29 1.22 -6.54 -1.39
C LEU A 29 1.40 -6.77 0.12
N PHE A 30 2.23 -5.94 0.77
CA PHE A 30 2.46 -6.02 2.21
C PHE A 30 1.19 -5.66 3.01
N VAL A 31 0.48 -4.60 2.61
CA VAL A 31 -0.78 -4.18 3.22
C VAL A 31 -1.86 -5.24 3.02
N LEU A 32 -1.97 -5.79 1.81
CA LEU A 32 -2.93 -6.85 1.49
C LEU A 32 -2.69 -8.11 2.33
N THR A 33 -1.42 -8.53 2.42
CA THR A 33 -1.02 -9.68 3.25
C THR A 33 -1.33 -9.43 4.72
N SER A 34 -1.00 -8.24 5.23
CA SER A 34 -1.28 -7.87 6.62
C SER A 34 -2.77 -7.88 6.93
N ALA A 35 -3.60 -7.40 5.99
CA ALA A 35 -5.04 -7.41 6.12
C ALA A 35 -5.60 -8.84 6.19
N MET A 36 -5.14 -9.75 5.32
CA MET A 36 -5.53 -11.16 5.38
C MET A 36 -5.09 -11.85 6.67
N LEU A 37 -3.90 -11.52 7.19
CA LEU A 37 -3.41 -12.06 8.45
C LEU A 37 -4.28 -11.64 9.63
N LEU A 38 -4.58 -10.33 9.72
CA LEU A 38 -5.46 -9.80 10.76
C LEU A 38 -6.86 -10.39 10.65
N TRP A 39 -7.38 -10.54 9.43
CA TRP A 39 -8.67 -11.17 9.20
C TRP A 39 -8.70 -12.62 9.72
N GLY A 40 -7.70 -13.43 9.36
CA GLY A 40 -7.61 -14.81 9.84
C GLY A 40 -7.46 -14.93 11.36
N LEU A 41 -6.76 -13.99 12.01
CA LEU A 41 -6.67 -13.93 13.46
C LEU A 41 -8.03 -13.60 14.10
N VAL A 42 -8.72 -12.59 13.56
CA VAL A 42 -10.05 -12.19 14.05
C VAL A 42 -11.05 -13.34 13.91
N GLU A 43 -11.06 -14.00 12.75
CA GLU A 43 -11.96 -15.12 12.46
C GLU A 43 -11.63 -16.35 13.31
N GLY A 44 -10.35 -16.66 13.49
CA GLY A 44 -9.91 -17.74 14.39
C GLY A 44 -10.28 -17.48 15.85
N ILE A 45 -10.10 -16.25 16.34
CA ILE A 45 -10.49 -15.86 17.71
C ILE A 45 -12.01 -15.89 17.87
N SER A 46 -12.76 -15.34 16.90
CA SER A 46 -14.22 -15.33 16.92
C SER A 46 -14.80 -16.75 16.88
N SER A 47 -14.21 -17.65 16.08
CA SER A 47 -14.61 -19.06 16.02
C SER A 47 -14.23 -19.84 17.27
N TYR A 48 -13.20 -19.42 18.02
CA TYR A 48 -12.82 -20.07 19.27
C TYR A 48 -13.69 -19.64 20.45
N LEU A 49 -14.21 -18.41 20.42
CA LEU A 49 -15.06 -17.83 21.47
C LEU A 49 -16.54 -18.22 21.38
N ASN A 50 -17.00 -18.70 20.22
CA ASN A 50 -18.39 -19.09 19.96
C ASN A 50 -18.55 -20.61 19.93
#